data_AF-E3J1I6-F1
#
_entry.id   AF-E3J1I6-F1
#
_cell.length_a   1.000
_cell.length_b   1.000
_cell.length_c   1.000
_cell.angle_alpha   90.00
_cell.angle_beta   90.00
_cell.angle_gamma   90.00
#
_symmetry.space_group_name_H-M   'P 1'
#
loop_
_entity.id
_entity.type
_entity.pdbx_description
1 polymer ?
#
loop_
_entity_poly.entity_id
_entity_poly.type
_entity_poly.pdbx_seq_one_letter_code
_entity_poly.pdbx_strand_id
1 'polypeptide(L)'
;MTTTRDPGPRPHPRPTATFPSPGRYPAGGAARPAQLVDPERLLDELCEQFETRYDALIDEAIAAHGWALQAAPALHCRPRLAYTVGLTAYDRHPELIITGLRSHVAARILNVLCDHVRDGQRLGTRQQCADFPGWPRLALLDVDPDNSGDLLVAANRRYQPTDGPPVDALQVIWCDPAGNLPWEPGWVLPRDAQPVLHYPLDPFTGLDDEDDDDREDETGPGVEGRRPRGALDEEDDVTPPPVRIG
;
A
#
# COMPACT_ATOMS: atom_id res chain seq x y z
N MET A 1 -76.92 15.87 -50.15
CA MET A 1 -76.63 14.82 -51.14
C MET A 1 -75.31 14.17 -50.77
N THR A 2 -75.36 12.85 -50.69
CA THR A 2 -74.38 11.93 -50.08
C THR A 2 -73.16 11.73 -50.98
N THR A 3 -71.94 11.86 -50.44
CA THR A 3 -70.70 11.43 -51.10
C THR A 3 -70.18 10.16 -50.42
N THR A 4 -70.33 9.04 -51.13
CA THR A 4 -69.81 7.71 -50.82
C THR A 4 -68.30 7.69 -50.97
N ARG A 5 -67.60 7.16 -49.96
CA ARG A 5 -66.14 6.99 -49.92
C ARG A 5 -65.81 5.50 -50.06
N ASP A 6 -64.89 5.23 -50.98
CA ASP A 6 -64.32 3.93 -51.36
C ASP A 6 -63.56 3.26 -50.18
N PRO A 7 -63.82 1.97 -49.86
CA PRO A 7 -63.11 1.28 -48.78
C PRO A 7 -61.88 0.52 -49.30
N GLY A 8 -60.73 0.88 -48.73
CA GLY A 8 -59.42 0.28 -48.97
C GLY A 8 -59.26 -1.20 -48.54
N PRO A 9 -58.04 -1.73 -48.65
CA PRO A 9 -57.77 -3.16 -48.70
C PRO A 9 -57.99 -3.90 -47.37
N ARG A 10 -58.42 -5.16 -47.51
CA ARG A 10 -58.85 -6.07 -46.43
C ARG A 10 -57.69 -6.46 -45.50
N PRO A 11 -57.91 -6.52 -44.17
CA PRO A 11 -56.90 -6.97 -43.22
C PRO A 11 -56.77 -8.51 -43.23
N HIS A 12 -55.51 -8.99 -43.23
CA HIS A 12 -55.17 -10.39 -43.06
C HIS A 12 -55.49 -10.89 -41.63
N PRO A 13 -56.07 -12.10 -41.46
CA PRO A 13 -56.32 -12.66 -40.15
C PRO A 13 -55.02 -13.11 -39.46
N ARG A 14 -54.83 -12.65 -38.22
CA ARG A 14 -53.82 -13.17 -37.28
C ARG A 14 -54.16 -14.63 -36.91
N PRO A 15 -53.20 -15.57 -36.95
CA PRO A 15 -53.46 -16.92 -36.46
C PRO A 15 -53.53 -16.93 -34.93
N THR A 16 -54.74 -17.11 -34.40
CA THR A 16 -55.00 -17.46 -33.00
C THR A 16 -54.56 -18.90 -32.77
N ALA A 17 -53.46 -19.11 -32.05
CA ALA A 17 -53.07 -20.44 -31.59
C ALA A 17 -53.94 -20.82 -30.38
N THR A 18 -54.86 -21.76 -30.58
CA THR A 18 -55.63 -22.43 -29.54
C THR A 18 -54.70 -23.34 -28.73
N PHE A 19 -54.65 -23.18 -27.41
CA PHE A 19 -53.97 -24.13 -26.51
C PHE A 19 -54.87 -25.37 -26.29
N PRO A 20 -54.36 -26.60 -26.47
CA PRO A 20 -55.11 -27.80 -26.10
C PRO A 20 -55.11 -28.03 -24.58
N SER A 21 -56.26 -28.43 -24.04
CA SER A 21 -56.42 -28.95 -22.67
C SER A 21 -55.68 -30.28 -22.46
N PRO A 22 -55.33 -30.63 -21.21
CA PRO A 22 -54.29 -31.61 -20.91
C PRO A 22 -54.79 -33.05 -21.09
N GLY A 23 -54.24 -33.74 -22.09
CA GLY A 23 -54.44 -35.17 -22.30
C GLY A 23 -53.12 -35.93 -22.17
N ARG A 24 -52.90 -36.54 -21.01
CA ARG A 24 -52.09 -37.76 -20.76
C ARG A 24 -50.63 -37.73 -21.29
N TYR A 25 -49.70 -37.30 -20.44
CA TYR A 25 -48.27 -37.56 -20.63
C TYR A 25 -47.98 -39.08 -20.58
N PRO A 26 -47.20 -39.65 -21.52
CA PRO A 26 -46.72 -41.03 -21.40
C PRO A 26 -45.75 -41.15 -20.23
N ALA A 27 -45.86 -42.27 -19.50
CA ALA A 27 -45.04 -42.56 -18.35
C ALA A 27 -43.57 -42.81 -18.75
N GLY A 28 -42.67 -42.05 -18.13
CA GLY A 28 -41.40 -42.56 -17.61
C GLY A 28 -40.40 -43.12 -18.61
N GLY A 29 -39.85 -42.27 -19.48
CA GLY A 29 -38.42 -42.38 -19.77
C GLY A 29 -37.68 -41.88 -18.53
N ALA A 30 -36.96 -42.76 -17.82
CA ALA A 30 -36.15 -42.35 -16.68
C ALA A 30 -35.22 -41.22 -17.13
N ALA A 31 -35.54 -39.99 -16.74
CA ALA A 31 -34.61 -38.88 -16.86
C ALA A 31 -33.34 -39.35 -16.16
N ARG A 32 -32.20 -39.30 -16.88
CA ARG A 32 -30.89 -39.36 -16.21
C ARG A 32 -31.01 -38.43 -15.01
N PRO A 33 -30.70 -38.87 -13.77
CA PRO A 33 -30.76 -37.96 -12.64
C PRO A 33 -29.91 -36.77 -13.04
N ALA A 34 -30.50 -35.57 -13.00
CA ALA A 34 -29.72 -34.36 -13.13
C ALA A 34 -28.60 -34.50 -12.12
N GLN A 35 -27.35 -34.64 -12.58
CA GLN A 35 -26.21 -34.68 -11.69
C GLN A 35 -26.29 -33.39 -10.90
N LEU A 36 -26.60 -33.51 -9.61
CA LEU A 36 -26.57 -32.39 -8.70
C LEU A 36 -25.11 -31.96 -8.68
N VAL A 37 -24.80 -30.86 -9.37
CA VAL A 37 -23.46 -30.27 -9.30
C VAL A 37 -23.26 -29.87 -7.85
N ASP A 38 -22.22 -30.41 -7.23
CA ASP A 38 -21.82 -30.01 -5.88
C ASP A 38 -21.36 -28.54 -5.94
N PRO A 39 -22.10 -27.60 -5.33
CA PRO A 39 -21.78 -26.18 -5.44
C PRO A 39 -20.43 -25.82 -4.82
N GLU A 40 -19.99 -26.55 -3.79
CA GLU A 40 -18.69 -26.31 -3.14
C GLU A 40 -17.56 -26.69 -4.09
N ARG A 41 -17.64 -27.89 -4.68
CA ARG A 41 -16.66 -28.34 -5.68
C ARG A 41 -16.60 -27.41 -6.90
N LEU A 42 -17.76 -26.93 -7.37
CA LEU A 42 -17.78 -25.96 -8.48
C LEU A 42 -17.12 -24.63 -8.10
N LEU A 43 -17.32 -24.17 -6.85
CA LEU A 43 -16.68 -22.96 -6.37
C LEU A 43 -15.16 -23.13 -6.29
N ASP A 44 -14.68 -24.27 -5.78
CA ASP A 44 -13.25 -24.59 -5.73
C ASP A 44 -12.64 -24.62 -7.13
N GLU A 45 -13.28 -25.32 -8.08
CA GLU A 45 -12.85 -25.37 -9.49
C GLU A 45 -12.77 -23.97 -10.12
N LEU A 46 -13.71 -23.07 -9.80
CA LEU A 46 -13.71 -21.70 -10.31
C LEU A 46 -12.58 -20.85 -9.68
N CYS A 47 -12.32 -21.03 -8.39
CA CYS A 47 -11.22 -20.37 -7.69
C CYS A 47 -9.87 -20.79 -8.28
N GLU A 48 -9.64 -22.10 -8.46
CA GLU A 48 -8.41 -22.64 -9.07
C GLU A 48 -8.20 -22.11 -10.50
N GLN A 49 -9.28 -22.05 -11.30
CA GLN A 49 -9.23 -21.49 -12.66
C GLN A 49 -8.87 -20.00 -12.65
N PHE A 50 -9.43 -19.23 -11.71
CA PHE A 50 -9.12 -17.82 -11.56
C PHE A 50 -7.65 -17.62 -11.18
N GLU A 51 -7.15 -18.35 -10.18
CA GLU A 51 -5.76 -18.30 -9.73
C GLU A 51 -4.79 -18.67 -10.86
N THR A 52 -5.07 -19.77 -11.58
CA THR A 52 -4.26 -20.19 -12.74
C THR A 52 -4.18 -19.11 -13.81
N ARG A 53 -5.33 -18.49 -14.14
CA ARG A 53 -5.37 -17.43 -15.14
C ARG A 53 -4.66 -16.17 -14.67
N TYR A 54 -4.79 -15.84 -13.39
CA TYR A 54 -4.13 -14.69 -12.79
C TYR A 54 -2.61 -14.85 -12.77
N ASP A 55 -2.10 -16.02 -12.40
CA ASP A 55 -0.67 -16.32 -12.42
C ASP A 55 -0.11 -16.27 -13.85
N ALA A 56 -0.85 -16.77 -14.84
CA ALA A 56 -0.46 -16.67 -16.24
C ALA A 56 -0.34 -15.20 -16.73
N LEU A 57 -1.19 -14.29 -16.23
CA LEU A 57 -1.08 -12.85 -16.55
C LEU A 57 0.16 -12.21 -15.93
N ILE A 58 0.54 -12.63 -14.71
CA ILE A 58 1.78 -12.20 -14.07
C ILE A 58 2.98 -12.71 -14.87
N ASP A 59 2.98 -13.98 -15.27
CA ASP A 59 4.02 -14.57 -16.09
C ASP A 59 4.17 -13.87 -17.44
N GLU A 60 3.07 -13.57 -18.11
CA GLU A 60 3.08 -12.83 -19.38
C GLU A 60 3.67 -11.42 -19.21
N ALA A 61 3.27 -10.70 -18.15
CA ALA A 61 3.80 -9.37 -17.86
C ALA A 61 5.31 -9.41 -17.54
N ILE A 62 5.76 -10.36 -16.72
CA ILE A 62 7.19 -10.54 -16.41
C ILE A 62 7.97 -10.92 -17.66
N ALA A 63 7.45 -11.82 -18.51
CA ALA A 63 8.12 -12.21 -19.75
C ALA A 63 8.23 -11.04 -20.73
N ALA A 64 7.21 -10.18 -20.81
CA ALA A 64 7.18 -9.05 -21.72
C ALA A 64 7.99 -7.84 -21.25
N HIS A 65 8.01 -7.57 -19.94
CA HIS A 65 8.53 -6.31 -19.38
C HIS A 65 9.65 -6.49 -18.35
N GLY A 66 9.85 -7.70 -17.84
CA GLY A 66 10.79 -8.03 -16.77
C GLY A 66 10.18 -8.03 -15.38
N TRP A 67 9.00 -7.40 -15.19
CA TRP A 67 8.24 -7.38 -13.95
C TRP A 67 6.74 -7.23 -14.24
N ALA A 68 5.92 -7.60 -13.26
CA ALA A 68 4.50 -7.27 -13.20
C ALA A 68 4.25 -6.22 -12.11
N LEU A 69 3.15 -5.47 -12.22
CA LEU A 69 2.67 -4.57 -11.18
C LEU A 69 1.34 -5.07 -10.64
N GLN A 70 1.27 -5.23 -9.32
CA GLN A 70 0.04 -5.57 -8.61
C GLN A 70 -0.49 -4.33 -7.91
N ALA A 71 -1.79 -4.05 -8.05
CA ALA A 71 -2.43 -2.92 -7.38
C ALA A 71 -3.63 -3.40 -6.58
N ALA A 72 -3.67 -3.06 -5.30
CA ALA A 72 -4.82 -3.32 -4.45
C ALA A 72 -5.58 -2.00 -4.18
N PRO A 73 -6.92 -2.02 -4.26
CA PRO A 73 -7.72 -0.85 -3.93
C PRO A 73 -7.62 -0.51 -2.45
N ALA A 74 -8.04 0.69 -2.08
CA ALA A 74 -8.18 1.04 -0.68
C ALA A 74 -9.29 0.19 -0.03
N LEU A 75 -9.04 -0.27 1.18
CA LEU A 75 -10.01 -0.93 2.06
C LEU A 75 -10.20 -0.07 3.32
N HIS A 76 -11.26 -0.32 4.09
CA HIS A 76 -11.68 0.53 5.22
C HIS A 76 -10.54 0.92 6.19
N CYS A 77 -9.54 0.07 6.38
CA CYS A 77 -8.39 0.30 7.27
C CYS A 77 -7.03 0.34 6.55
N ARG A 78 -6.98 0.27 5.22
CA ARG A 78 -5.72 0.27 4.45
C ARG A 78 -5.83 1.16 3.22
N PRO A 79 -4.88 2.08 3.00
CA PRO A 79 -4.86 2.83 1.76
C PRO A 79 -4.58 1.89 0.59
N ARG A 80 -4.91 2.38 -0.61
CA ARG A 80 -4.52 1.72 -1.86
C ARG A 80 -3.00 1.50 -1.88
N LEU A 81 -2.59 0.44 -2.53
CA LEU A 81 -1.17 0.13 -2.71
C LEU A 81 -0.90 -0.41 -4.10
N ALA A 82 0.34 -0.32 -4.54
CA ALA A 82 0.84 -1.09 -5.65
C ALA A 82 2.25 -1.59 -5.34
N TYR A 83 2.60 -2.76 -5.87
CA TYR A 83 3.91 -3.37 -5.69
C TYR A 83 4.37 -4.11 -6.95
N THR A 84 5.68 -4.35 -7.03
CA THR A 84 6.31 -5.08 -8.13
C THR A 84 6.31 -6.58 -7.86
N VAL A 85 6.27 -7.38 -8.92
CA VAL A 85 6.57 -8.81 -8.89
C VAL A 85 7.56 -9.07 -10.00
N GLY A 86 8.81 -9.39 -9.67
CA GLY A 86 9.82 -9.65 -10.70
C GLY A 86 11.22 -9.20 -10.35
N LEU A 87 11.35 -8.16 -9.51
CA LEU A 87 12.65 -7.57 -9.19
C LEU A 87 13.55 -8.55 -8.44
N THR A 88 12.95 -9.47 -7.67
CA THR A 88 13.70 -10.55 -7.01
C THR A 88 14.56 -11.37 -7.98
N ALA A 89 14.16 -11.47 -9.26
CA ALA A 89 14.96 -12.17 -10.27
C ALA A 89 16.22 -11.39 -10.74
N TYR A 90 16.31 -10.10 -10.44
CA TYR A 90 17.46 -9.23 -10.74
C TYR A 90 18.46 -9.27 -9.58
N ASP A 91 19.20 -10.37 -9.45
CA ASP A 91 20.20 -10.54 -8.37
C ASP A 91 19.63 -10.32 -6.96
N ARG A 92 18.43 -10.89 -6.70
CA ARG A 92 17.68 -10.73 -5.46
C ARG A 92 17.46 -9.26 -5.09
N HIS A 93 17.15 -8.42 -6.07
CA HIS A 93 16.76 -7.04 -5.80
C HIS A 93 15.44 -7.03 -4.99
N PRO A 94 15.32 -6.19 -3.94
CA PRO A 94 14.07 -6.05 -3.21
C PRO A 94 12.91 -5.66 -4.12
N GLU A 95 11.72 -6.21 -3.87
CA GLU A 95 10.51 -5.71 -4.54
C GLU A 95 10.18 -4.30 -4.05
N LEU A 96 9.52 -3.49 -4.89
CA LEU A 96 9.14 -2.12 -4.56
C LEU A 96 7.65 -2.07 -4.24
N ILE A 97 7.27 -1.38 -3.17
CA ILE A 97 5.88 -1.12 -2.78
C ILE A 97 5.64 0.37 -2.58
N ILE A 98 4.47 0.87 -2.99
CA ILE A 98 4.02 2.24 -2.74
C ILE A 98 2.59 2.23 -2.22
N THR A 99 2.32 3.04 -1.20
CA THR A 99 1.01 3.16 -0.56
C THR A 99 0.46 4.58 -0.74
N GLY A 100 -0.87 4.73 -0.72
CA GLY A 100 -1.54 6.05 -0.74
C GLY A 100 -1.85 6.64 -2.12
N LEU A 101 -1.08 6.30 -3.16
CA LEU A 101 -1.23 6.90 -4.50
C LEU A 101 -2.17 6.13 -5.44
N ARG A 102 -2.90 6.86 -6.31
CA ARG A 102 -3.76 6.23 -7.34
C ARG A 102 -2.92 5.27 -8.19
N SER A 103 -3.47 4.10 -8.54
CA SER A 103 -2.70 2.99 -9.15
C SER A 103 -1.89 3.39 -10.38
N HIS A 104 -2.44 4.23 -11.27
CA HIS A 104 -1.69 4.73 -12.44
C HIS A 104 -0.50 5.65 -12.09
N VAL A 105 -0.56 6.41 -11.00
CA VAL A 105 0.56 7.24 -10.53
C VAL A 105 1.63 6.36 -9.90
N ALA A 106 1.21 5.45 -9.02
CA ALA A 106 2.06 4.43 -8.42
C ALA A 106 2.82 3.63 -9.50
N ALA A 107 2.10 3.13 -10.51
CA ALA A 107 2.69 2.36 -11.60
C ALA A 107 3.75 3.14 -12.40
N ARG A 108 3.54 4.44 -12.63
CA ARG A 108 4.54 5.29 -13.31
C ARG A 108 5.83 5.41 -12.50
N ILE A 109 5.72 5.63 -11.19
CA ILE A 109 6.88 5.72 -10.30
C ILE A 109 7.62 4.37 -10.27
N LEU A 110 6.88 3.28 -10.04
CA LEU A 110 7.45 1.94 -9.97
C LEU A 110 8.16 1.56 -11.27
N ASN A 111 7.56 1.80 -12.44
CA ASN A 111 8.20 1.48 -13.71
C ASN A 111 9.52 2.21 -13.93
N VAL A 112 9.61 3.52 -13.61
CA VAL A 112 10.87 4.27 -13.72
C VAL A 112 11.94 3.70 -12.79
N LEU A 113 11.58 3.34 -11.55
CA LEU A 113 12.53 2.71 -10.63
C LEU A 113 12.94 1.31 -11.10
N CYS A 114 12.01 0.52 -11.66
CA CYS A 114 12.31 -0.78 -12.22
C CYS A 114 13.23 -0.69 -13.45
N ASP A 115 13.07 0.36 -14.28
CA ASP A 115 13.98 0.64 -15.39
C ASP A 115 15.41 0.89 -14.87
N HIS A 116 15.58 1.65 -13.78
CA HIS A 116 16.89 1.82 -13.15
C HIS A 116 17.50 0.49 -12.67
N VAL A 117 16.68 -0.39 -12.07
CA VAL A 117 17.12 -1.72 -11.63
C VAL A 117 17.55 -2.57 -12.81
N ARG A 118 16.79 -2.55 -13.90
CA ARG A 118 17.13 -3.25 -15.14
C ARG A 118 18.44 -2.73 -15.74
N ASP A 119 18.71 -1.44 -15.62
CA ASP A 119 19.95 -0.80 -16.08
C ASP A 119 21.14 -1.06 -15.15
N GLY A 120 20.95 -1.87 -14.09
CA GLY A 120 21.99 -2.36 -13.19
C GLY A 120 22.13 -1.58 -11.89
N GLN A 121 21.23 -0.62 -11.61
CA GLN A 121 21.24 0.08 -10.33
C GLN A 121 20.66 -0.82 -9.23
N ARG A 122 21.39 -0.94 -8.12
CA ARG A 122 20.85 -1.54 -6.89
C ARG A 122 20.23 -0.43 -6.04
N LEU A 123 18.91 -0.45 -5.88
CA LEU A 123 18.23 0.44 -4.96
C LEU A 123 18.38 -0.07 -3.52
N GLY A 124 18.59 0.85 -2.58
CA GLY A 124 18.84 0.52 -1.18
C GLY A 124 17.95 1.29 -0.22
N THR A 125 17.90 0.80 1.02
CA THR A 125 17.25 1.50 2.13
C THR A 125 17.87 2.85 2.41
N ARG A 126 17.06 3.78 2.90
CA ARG A 126 17.41 5.17 3.22
C ARG A 126 17.99 5.95 2.02
N GLN A 127 17.84 5.43 0.80
CA GLN A 127 18.21 6.12 -0.42
C GLN A 127 17.19 7.22 -0.74
N GLN A 128 17.68 8.41 -1.09
CA GLN A 128 16.84 9.47 -1.65
C GLN A 128 16.99 9.52 -3.17
N CYS A 129 15.87 9.68 -3.87
CA CYS A 129 15.83 9.92 -5.31
C CYS A 129 15.39 11.37 -5.52
N ALA A 130 16.37 12.28 -5.67
CA ALA A 130 16.11 13.68 -5.99
C ALA A 130 15.69 13.85 -7.45
N ASP A 131 14.94 14.92 -7.74
CA ASP A 131 14.52 15.33 -9.09
C ASP A 131 13.85 14.22 -9.90
N PHE A 132 13.06 13.38 -9.21
CA PHE A 132 12.35 12.28 -9.85
C PHE A 132 11.27 12.82 -10.80
N PRO A 133 11.04 12.23 -11.99
CA PRO A 133 10.08 12.78 -12.95
C PRO A 133 8.67 13.01 -12.38
N GLY A 134 8.32 14.29 -12.18
CA GLY A 134 7.04 14.71 -11.62
C GLY A 134 6.96 14.75 -10.09
N TRP A 135 8.06 14.52 -9.38
CA TRP A 135 8.15 14.51 -7.92
C TRP A 135 9.45 15.20 -7.46
N PRO A 136 9.40 16.20 -6.57
CA PRO A 136 10.61 16.85 -6.06
C PRO A 136 11.63 15.85 -5.49
N ARG A 137 11.13 14.84 -4.76
CA ARG A 137 11.95 13.82 -4.13
C ARG A 137 11.13 12.58 -3.81
N LEU A 138 11.76 11.42 -3.87
CA LEU A 138 11.28 10.18 -3.25
C LEU A 138 12.33 9.70 -2.23
N ALA A 139 11.91 8.88 -1.28
CA ALA A 139 12.81 8.12 -0.41
C ALA A 139 12.47 6.64 -0.46
N LEU A 140 13.46 5.78 -0.22
CA LEU A 140 13.28 4.34 -0.12
C LEU A 140 13.56 3.90 1.31
N LEU A 141 12.69 3.09 1.90
CA LEU A 141 12.84 2.51 3.23
C LEU A 141 12.63 1.01 3.17
N ASP A 142 13.30 0.23 4.03
CA ASP A 142 13.00 -1.19 4.17
C ASP A 142 11.55 -1.40 4.61
N VAL A 143 10.95 -2.48 4.13
CA VAL A 143 9.66 -2.96 4.58
C VAL A 143 9.90 -4.03 5.64
N ASP A 144 9.19 -3.92 6.75
CA ASP A 144 9.19 -4.94 7.79
C ASP A 144 8.81 -6.32 7.18
N PRO A 145 9.50 -7.42 7.53
CA PRO A 145 9.21 -8.73 6.97
C PRO A 145 7.74 -9.16 7.10
N ASP A 146 7.07 -8.86 8.21
CA ASP A 146 5.66 -9.22 8.40
C ASP A 146 4.77 -8.45 7.41
N ASN A 147 5.05 -7.16 7.22
CA ASN A 147 4.37 -6.35 6.19
C ASN A 147 4.67 -6.87 4.77
N SER A 148 5.89 -7.32 4.49
CA SER A 148 6.24 -7.91 3.19
C SER A 148 5.45 -9.20 2.94
N GLY A 149 5.42 -10.11 3.92
CA GLY A 149 4.65 -11.35 3.89
C GLY A 149 3.16 -11.12 3.62
N ASP A 150 2.57 -10.18 4.35
CA ASP A 150 1.14 -9.88 4.30
C ASP A 150 0.71 -9.17 3.01
N LEU A 151 1.55 -8.28 2.47
CA LEU A 151 1.16 -7.38 1.37
C LEU A 151 1.61 -7.87 0.00
N LEU A 152 2.81 -8.46 -0.11
CA LEU A 152 3.42 -8.83 -1.39
C LEU A 152 3.11 -10.30 -1.77
N VAL A 153 1.84 -10.70 -1.61
CA VAL A 153 1.37 -12.09 -1.74
C VAL A 153 1.84 -12.75 -3.04
N ALA A 154 1.73 -12.06 -4.18
CA ALA A 154 2.12 -12.64 -5.48
C ALA A 154 3.63 -12.81 -5.63
N ALA A 155 4.43 -11.90 -5.06
CA ALA A 155 5.89 -12.01 -5.08
C ALA A 155 6.37 -13.12 -4.14
N ASN A 156 5.80 -13.20 -2.93
CA ASN A 156 6.09 -14.27 -1.99
C ASN A 156 5.73 -15.64 -2.58
N ARG A 157 4.52 -15.81 -3.14
CA ARG A 157 4.11 -17.07 -3.78
C ARG A 157 5.06 -17.49 -4.92
N ARG A 158 5.62 -16.52 -5.65
CA ARG A 158 6.50 -16.79 -6.80
C ARG A 158 7.94 -17.12 -6.39
N TYR A 159 8.49 -16.39 -5.43
CA TYR A 159 9.92 -16.41 -5.15
C TYR A 159 10.29 -17.11 -3.84
N GLN A 160 9.32 -17.40 -2.98
CA GLN A 160 9.55 -18.04 -1.70
C GLN A 160 8.87 -19.40 -1.62
N PRO A 161 9.48 -20.38 -0.92
CA PRO A 161 8.77 -21.58 -0.52
C PRO A 161 7.66 -21.24 0.48
N THR A 162 6.67 -22.11 0.65
CA THR A 162 5.50 -21.89 1.52
C THR A 162 5.87 -21.47 2.96
N ASP A 163 6.95 -22.02 3.50
CA ASP A 163 7.44 -21.72 4.86
C ASP A 163 8.75 -20.90 4.84
N GLY A 164 9.05 -20.24 3.71
CA GLY A 164 10.24 -19.41 3.54
C GLY A 164 10.10 -18.03 4.18
N PRO A 165 11.23 -17.33 4.40
CA PRO A 165 11.16 -15.91 4.74
C PRO A 165 10.49 -15.14 3.58
N PRO A 166 9.77 -14.04 3.87
CA PRO A 166 9.19 -13.20 2.84
C PRO A 166 10.28 -12.58 1.95
N VAL A 167 9.91 -12.16 0.74
CA VAL A 167 10.82 -11.40 -0.14
C VAL A 167 11.26 -10.10 0.54
N ASP A 168 12.51 -9.70 0.30
CA ASP A 168 12.97 -8.37 0.67
C ASP A 168 12.15 -7.32 -0.10
N ALA A 169 11.83 -6.21 0.56
CA ALA A 169 11.07 -5.15 -0.08
C ALA A 169 11.50 -3.75 0.39
N LEU A 170 11.40 -2.79 -0.51
CA LEU A 170 11.59 -1.37 -0.26
C LEU A 170 10.27 -0.62 -0.49
N GLN A 171 9.87 0.17 0.49
CA GLN A 171 8.78 1.11 0.34
C GLN A 171 9.27 2.38 -0.34
N VAL A 172 8.60 2.77 -1.42
CA VAL A 172 8.76 4.08 -2.06
C VAL A 172 7.92 5.11 -1.30
N ILE A 173 8.60 6.02 -0.60
CA ILE A 173 8.03 7.16 0.09
C ILE A 173 7.95 8.35 -0.84
N TRP A 174 6.75 8.92 -0.98
CA TRP A 174 6.51 10.10 -1.81
C TRP A 174 6.37 11.36 -0.95
N CYS A 175 6.86 12.48 -1.49
CA CYS A 175 6.82 13.77 -0.80
C CYS A 175 5.52 14.55 -1.11
N ASP A 176 5.22 15.56 -0.32
CA ASP A 176 4.15 16.51 -0.60
C ASP A 176 4.55 17.46 -1.76
N PRO A 177 3.66 18.37 -2.22
CA PRO A 177 4.00 19.31 -3.29
C PRO A 177 5.18 20.25 -2.98
N ALA A 178 5.51 20.48 -1.70
CA ALA A 178 6.65 21.29 -1.29
C ALA A 178 7.95 20.47 -1.16
N GLY A 179 7.87 19.16 -1.33
CA GLY A 179 9.02 18.26 -1.26
C GLY A 179 9.24 17.65 0.12
N ASN A 180 8.37 17.90 1.10
CA ASN A 180 8.52 17.36 2.45
C ASN A 180 8.12 15.88 2.47
N LEU A 181 8.86 15.06 3.20
CA LEU A 181 8.54 13.66 3.48
C LEU A 181 7.67 13.55 4.75
N PRO A 182 6.96 12.42 4.98
CA PRO A 182 5.99 12.30 6.08
C PRO A 182 6.54 12.58 7.50
N TRP A 183 7.85 12.44 7.69
CA TRP A 183 8.55 12.69 8.96
C TRP A 183 9.18 14.08 9.05
N GLU A 184 9.22 14.85 7.97
CA GLU A 184 9.88 16.15 7.96
C GLU A 184 8.93 17.26 8.45
N PRO A 185 9.46 18.27 9.15
CA PRO A 185 8.70 19.47 9.47
C PRO A 185 8.17 20.11 8.19
N GLY A 186 6.86 20.36 8.14
CA GLY A 186 6.21 20.98 6.98
C GLY A 186 5.39 20.02 6.11
N TRP A 187 5.39 18.71 6.38
CA TRP A 187 4.47 17.76 5.76
C TRP A 187 3.01 18.19 5.93
N VAL A 188 2.28 18.36 4.81
CA VAL A 188 0.93 18.96 4.82
C VAL A 188 -0.23 17.96 4.70
N LEU A 189 0.04 16.67 4.48
CA LEU A 189 -1.00 15.67 4.24
C LEU A 189 -1.30 14.85 5.51
N PRO A 190 -2.44 14.15 5.57
CA PRO A 190 -2.76 13.27 6.70
C PRO A 190 -1.66 12.24 6.96
N ARG A 191 -1.41 11.90 8.24
CA ARG A 191 -0.40 10.91 8.63
C ARG A 191 -0.67 9.52 8.05
N ASP A 192 -1.93 9.18 7.84
CA ASP A 192 -2.39 7.91 7.27
C ASP A 192 -2.48 7.94 5.73
N ALA A 193 -2.11 9.06 5.08
CA ALA A 193 -2.07 9.15 3.62
C ALA A 193 -1.07 8.15 3.03
N GLN A 194 0.04 7.93 3.72
CA GLN A 194 1.04 6.92 3.40
C GLN A 194 1.58 6.26 4.69
N PRO A 195 1.00 5.12 5.12
CA PRO A 195 1.55 4.35 6.22
C PRO A 195 2.97 3.89 5.88
N VAL A 196 3.91 4.16 6.79
CA VAL A 196 5.28 3.67 6.71
C VAL A 196 5.30 2.21 7.14
N LEU A 197 5.84 1.34 6.30
CA LEU A 197 5.85 -0.12 6.48
C LEU A 197 7.14 -0.63 7.13
N HIS A 198 8.06 0.27 7.47
CA HIS A 198 9.31 -0.01 8.19
C HIS A 198 9.05 -0.24 9.69
N TYR A 199 9.87 -1.07 10.33
CA TYR A 199 9.92 -1.21 11.79
C TYR A 199 11.31 -0.85 12.37
N PRO A 200 11.40 -0.03 13.44
CA PRO A 200 10.30 0.63 14.14
C PRO A 200 9.61 1.68 13.25
N LEU A 201 8.31 1.91 13.53
CA LEU A 201 7.39 2.78 12.77
C LEU A 201 7.85 4.23 12.65
N ASP A 202 8.91 4.60 13.36
CA ASP A 202 9.60 5.86 13.20
C ASP A 202 11.11 5.62 12.98
N PRO A 203 11.61 5.85 11.74
CA PRO A 203 13.04 5.73 11.44
C PRO A 203 13.91 6.84 12.09
N PHE A 204 13.30 7.82 12.77
CA PHE A 204 13.92 8.98 13.39
C PHE A 204 13.58 9.19 14.88
N THR A 205 12.78 8.32 15.51
CA THR A 205 12.44 8.39 16.96
C THR A 205 13.66 8.37 17.90
N GLY A 206 14.87 8.12 17.41
CA GLY A 206 16.09 8.02 18.22
C GLY A 206 16.93 9.29 18.30
N LEU A 207 16.46 10.45 17.83
CA LEU A 207 17.21 11.71 17.91
C LEU A 207 16.72 12.68 18.98
N ASP A 208 15.61 12.35 19.66
CA ASP A 208 14.98 13.23 20.66
C ASP A 208 15.07 12.69 22.10
N ASP A 209 15.64 11.49 22.33
CA ASP A 209 15.68 10.82 23.64
C ASP A 209 17.08 10.81 24.31
N GLU A 210 18.10 11.44 23.71
CA GLU A 210 19.39 11.69 24.37
C GLU A 210 19.53 13.20 24.61
N ASP A 211 18.95 13.72 25.69
CA ASP A 211 19.40 14.91 26.45
C ASP A 211 18.30 15.38 27.44
N ASP A 212 17.90 14.57 28.43
CA ASP A 212 17.36 15.13 29.69
C ASP A 212 17.45 14.18 30.91
N ASP A 213 18.52 13.38 31.02
CA ASP A 213 18.88 12.70 32.28
C ASP A 213 20.28 13.12 32.74
N ASP A 214 20.46 14.43 32.87
CA ASP A 214 21.48 15.04 33.72
C ASP A 214 20.83 16.20 34.49
N ARG A 215 19.95 15.86 35.44
CA ARG A 215 19.61 16.75 36.57
C ARG A 215 19.60 15.96 37.87
N GLU A 216 20.81 15.83 38.41
CA GLU A 216 21.17 16.03 39.81
C GLU A 216 20.26 15.38 40.87
N ASP A 217 20.74 14.23 41.36
CA ASP A 217 20.41 13.67 42.68
C ASP A 217 21.02 14.59 43.77
N GLU A 218 20.37 15.73 44.04
CA GLU A 218 20.65 16.56 45.22
C GLU A 218 19.45 16.56 46.18
N THR A 219 19.53 15.65 47.16
CA THR A 219 19.09 15.76 48.55
C THR A 219 17.87 16.65 48.87
N GLY A 220 16.75 16.02 49.23
CA GLY A 220 15.52 16.69 49.68
C GLY A 220 15.60 17.39 51.06
N PRO A 221 14.61 18.26 51.40
CA PRO A 221 14.65 19.12 52.59
C PRO A 221 13.82 18.63 53.80
N GLY A 222 14.22 19.10 55.00
CA GLY A 222 13.45 19.13 56.27
C GLY A 222 13.98 18.15 57.32
N VAL A 223 14.44 18.55 58.52
CA VAL A 223 13.66 19.13 59.63
C VAL A 223 14.57 19.86 60.66
N GLU A 224 14.10 21.04 61.09
CA GLU A 224 14.28 21.82 62.33
C GLU A 224 15.51 21.67 63.24
N GLY A 225 16.12 22.82 63.59
CA GLY A 225 16.76 22.97 64.90
C GLY A 225 17.77 24.12 65.07
N ARG A 226 17.29 25.27 65.60
CA ARG A 226 18.01 26.21 66.49
C ARG A 226 18.93 27.30 65.87
N ARG A 227 18.53 28.56 66.13
CA ARG A 227 19.24 29.84 65.91
C ARG A 227 20.44 30.07 66.89
N PRO A 228 21.12 31.25 66.92
CA PRO A 228 22.03 31.85 65.93
C PRO A 228 23.35 32.41 66.58
N ARG A 229 24.29 32.98 65.80
CA ARG A 229 25.01 34.28 66.02
C ARG A 229 26.46 34.29 65.49
N GLY A 230 26.83 35.43 64.90
CA GLY A 230 28.22 35.90 64.66
C GLY A 230 28.44 36.24 63.19
N ALA A 231 28.35 37.51 62.80
CA ALA A 231 29.46 38.48 62.67
C ALA A 231 30.02 38.43 61.23
N LEU A 232 29.69 39.38 60.35
CA LEU A 232 30.29 40.72 60.15
C LEU A 232 31.34 40.69 59.01
N ASP A 233 31.43 41.84 58.34
CA ASP A 233 32.46 42.35 57.41
C ASP A 233 32.19 42.04 55.91
N GLU A 234 31.68 43.01 55.14
CA GLU A 234 32.32 44.23 54.57
C GLU A 234 33.17 43.90 53.33
N GLU A 235 32.68 44.37 52.16
CA GLU A 235 33.41 45.27 51.24
C GLU A 235 34.39 44.49 50.30
N ASP A 236 34.62 44.76 49.02
CA ASP A 236 34.38 45.95 48.21
C ASP A 236 34.67 45.64 46.71
N ASP A 237 34.23 46.54 45.83
CA ASP A 237 34.92 47.02 44.60
C ASP A 237 34.96 46.11 43.31
N VAL A 238 34.24 46.44 42.21
CA VAL A 238 34.65 47.28 41.02
C VAL A 238 35.72 46.57 40.15
N THR A 239 35.69 46.42 38.81
CA THR A 239 34.93 46.91 37.63
C THR A 239 35.42 46.07 36.40
N PRO A 240 34.62 45.84 35.33
CA PRO A 240 35.04 45.08 34.12
C PRO A 240 35.72 45.99 33.07
N PRO A 241 36.52 45.51 32.06
CA PRO A 241 36.02 44.98 30.76
C PRO A 241 37.11 44.14 29.97
N PRO A 242 37.18 44.08 28.60
CA PRO A 242 36.19 43.82 27.54
C PRO A 242 36.53 42.60 26.61
N VAL A 243 35.57 42.32 25.73
CA VAL A 243 35.54 41.51 24.49
C VAL A 243 36.78 41.61 23.58
N ARG A 244 37.19 40.49 22.96
CA ARG A 244 37.61 40.44 21.54
C ARG A 244 37.26 39.11 20.86
N ILE A 245 36.71 39.27 19.67
CA ILE A 245 36.38 38.29 18.63
C ILE A 245 37.67 37.92 17.89
N GLY A 246 37.80 36.63 17.53
CA GLY A 246 38.73 36.09 16.54
C GLY A 246 38.08 34.90 15.87
#